data_AF-A0A1H7XHT5-F1
#
_entry.id   AF-A0A1H7XHT5-F1
#
_cell.length_a   1.000
_cell.length_b   1.000
_cell.length_c   1.000
_cell.angle_alpha   90.00
_cell.angle_beta   90.00
_cell.angle_gamma   90.00
#
_symmetry.space_group_name_H-M   'P 1'
#
loop_
_entity.id
_entity.type
_entity.pdbx_description
1 polymer ?
#
loop_
_entity_poly.entity_id
_entity_poly.type
_entity_poly.pdbx_seq_one_letter_code
_entity_poly.pdbx_strand_id
1 'polypeptide(L)'
;MKSTAHIKGHPLHPILVTFPIAFFIGTLLFDIMALVNDRYDFAFVASCMQIAGITTALLAAVPGIIDYIFTVPPKSSGKKRATRHGLLNVLNLVLFFVAWLLKRNPYVPAFGILLLEMAGIVLLGFAGWMGGTLVYRNQIGVFTRYAGGGKWKEERFTGNDQPIEVANSDELKTDQMKLVHVQGKRIVIGKTETGYVAFDDGCTHKGGSLAGGAMICGTVQCPWHGSQFDVNTGQLKTGPAKQGIVIYRLTEDNGKVYLHL
;
A
#
# COMPACT_ATOMS: atom_id res chain seq x y z
N MET A 1 -1.48 1.73 4.54
CA MET A 1 -1.88 0.30 4.64
C MET A 1 -0.71 -0.52 4.16
N LYS A 2 -0.24 -1.48 4.96
CA LYS A 2 0.84 -2.37 4.57
C LYS A 2 0.38 -3.21 3.37
N SER A 3 1.18 -3.25 2.31
CA SER A 3 0.99 -4.19 1.19
C SER A 3 0.95 -5.61 1.71
N THR A 4 0.15 -6.50 1.12
CA THR A 4 0.13 -7.93 1.41
C THR A 4 1.29 -8.62 0.69
N ALA A 5 1.58 -8.22 -0.55
CA ALA A 5 2.71 -8.71 -1.32
C ALA A 5 4.00 -7.93 -1.00
N HIS A 6 4.64 -8.25 0.14
CA HIS A 6 5.83 -7.55 0.62
C HIS A 6 6.97 -8.49 1.07
N ILE A 7 8.21 -8.01 1.01
CA ILE A 7 9.39 -8.65 1.64
C ILE A 7 9.92 -7.74 2.73
N LYS A 8 9.96 -8.20 3.99
CA LYS A 8 10.42 -7.41 5.14
C LYS A 8 9.76 -6.02 5.27
N GLY A 9 8.51 -5.88 4.82
CA GLY A 9 7.76 -4.62 4.81
C GLY A 9 7.95 -3.77 3.55
N HIS A 10 8.80 -4.17 2.60
CA HIS A 10 8.97 -3.51 1.32
C HIS A 10 7.96 -4.07 0.30
N PRO A 11 7.06 -3.24 -0.25
CA PRO A 11 6.05 -3.69 -1.20
C PRO A 11 6.69 -4.09 -2.54
N LEU A 12 6.27 -5.24 -3.09
CA LEU A 12 6.88 -5.80 -4.31
C LEU A 12 6.43 -5.08 -5.58
N HIS A 13 5.14 -4.69 -5.67
CA HIS A 13 4.60 -4.10 -6.89
C HIS A 13 5.33 -2.80 -7.29
N PRO A 14 5.58 -1.81 -6.40
CA PRO A 14 6.33 -0.60 -6.75
C PRO A 14 7.78 -0.85 -7.19
N ILE A 15 8.39 -1.95 -6.74
CA ILE A 15 9.76 -2.34 -7.15
C ILE A 15 9.73 -2.90 -8.58
N LEU A 16 8.73 -3.72 -8.91
CA LEU A 16 8.68 -4.41 -10.20
C LEU A 16 8.16 -3.53 -11.34
N VAL A 17 7.32 -2.54 -11.09
CA VAL A 17 6.73 -1.69 -12.15
C VAL A 17 7.75 -0.81 -12.87
N THR A 18 8.94 -0.57 -12.30
CA THR A 18 9.98 0.25 -12.95
C THR A 18 10.52 -0.41 -14.22
N PHE A 19 10.59 -1.75 -14.25
CA PHE A 19 11.08 -2.51 -15.41
C PHE A 19 10.18 -2.38 -16.65
N PRO A 20 8.87 -2.72 -16.59
CA PRO A 20 8.01 -2.59 -17.77
C PRO A 20 7.88 -1.14 -18.23
N ILE A 21 7.90 -0.16 -17.31
CA ILE A 21 7.89 1.26 -17.69
C ILE A 21 9.12 1.59 -18.53
N ALA A 22 10.33 1.24 -18.07
CA ALA A 22 11.56 1.51 -18.79
C ALA A 22 11.59 0.80 -20.15
N PHE A 23 11.17 -0.47 -20.20
CA PHE A 23 11.19 -1.27 -21.41
C PHE A 23 10.18 -0.83 -22.47
N PHE A 24 8.97 -0.42 -22.08
CA PHE A 24 8.00 0.12 -23.04
C PHE A 24 8.43 1.47 -23.60
N ILE A 25 8.96 2.37 -22.77
CA ILE A 25 9.52 3.64 -23.24
C ILE A 25 10.71 3.37 -24.18
N GLY A 26 11.60 2.45 -23.79
CA GLY A 26 12.73 2.05 -24.61
C GLY A 26 12.33 1.48 -25.97
N THR A 27 11.26 0.66 -26.01
CA THR A 27 10.70 0.12 -27.26
C THR A 27 10.41 1.25 -28.26
N LEU A 28 9.58 2.22 -27.86
CA LEU A 28 9.23 3.35 -28.72
C LEU A 28 10.46 4.14 -29.19
N LEU A 29 11.41 4.42 -28.28
CA LEU A 29 12.62 5.16 -28.62
C LEU A 29 13.47 4.43 -29.67
N PHE A 30 13.66 3.13 -29.50
CA PHE A 30 14.46 2.34 -30.44
C PHE A 30 13.74 2.10 -31.77
N ASP A 31 12.41 1.97 -31.80
CA ASP A 31 11.67 1.92 -33.07
C ASP A 31 11.74 3.25 -33.83
N ILE A 32 11.71 4.40 -33.13
CA ILE A 32 11.97 5.71 -33.75
C ILE A 32 13.40 5.76 -34.30
N MET A 33 14.40 5.30 -33.54
CA MET A 33 15.79 5.27 -34.02
C MET A 33 15.96 4.35 -35.22
N ALA A 34 15.27 3.21 -35.25
CA ALA A 34 15.27 2.30 -36.39
C ALA A 34 14.72 2.99 -37.64
N LEU A 35 13.61 3.71 -37.51
CA LEU A 35 12.98 4.43 -38.62
C LEU A 35 13.85 5.60 -39.13
N VAL A 36 14.47 6.37 -38.23
CA VAL A 36 15.25 7.56 -38.59
C VAL A 36 16.61 7.20 -39.18
N ASN A 37 17.26 6.14 -38.67
CA ASN A 37 18.62 5.78 -39.07
C ASN A 37 18.67 4.66 -40.10
N ASP A 38 17.53 4.06 -40.47
CA ASP A 38 17.44 2.91 -41.36
C ASP A 38 18.36 1.74 -40.92
N ARG A 39 18.38 1.47 -39.60
CA ARG A 39 19.24 0.43 -39.00
C ARG A 39 18.42 -0.65 -38.33
N TYR A 40 18.59 -1.88 -38.81
CA TYR A 40 17.93 -3.07 -38.27
C TYR A 40 18.29 -3.35 -36.81
N ASP A 41 19.52 -3.03 -36.38
CA ASP A 41 19.98 -3.26 -35.00
C ASP A 41 19.05 -2.60 -33.97
N PHE A 42 18.57 -1.38 -34.25
CA PHE A 42 17.65 -0.68 -33.36
C PHE A 42 16.28 -1.36 -33.31
N ALA A 43 15.76 -1.85 -34.43
CA ALA A 43 14.49 -2.58 -34.47
C ALA A 43 14.57 -3.92 -33.71
N PHE A 44 15.73 -4.58 -33.77
CA PHE A 44 16.00 -5.78 -32.98
C PHE A 44 15.98 -5.47 -31.47
N VAL A 45 16.70 -4.42 -31.05
CA VAL A 45 16.71 -3.98 -29.63
C VAL A 45 15.32 -3.59 -29.17
N ALA A 46 14.56 -2.83 -29.98
CA ALA A 46 13.18 -2.47 -29.67
C ALA A 46 12.30 -3.72 -29.44
N SER A 47 12.43 -4.73 -30.29
CA SER A 47 11.71 -6.00 -30.15
C SER A 47 12.08 -6.75 -28.87
N CYS A 48 13.37 -6.81 -28.51
CA CYS A 48 13.81 -7.39 -27.25
C CYS A 48 13.25 -6.65 -26.03
N MET A 49 13.28 -5.31 -26.06
CA MET A 49 12.72 -4.46 -25.01
C MET A 49 11.21 -4.67 -24.88
N GLN A 50 10.49 -4.77 -25.99
CA GLN A 50 9.05 -5.00 -25.99
C GLN A 50 8.67 -6.33 -25.32
N ILE A 51 9.40 -7.41 -25.64
CA ILE A 51 9.21 -8.72 -25.00
C ILE A 51 9.52 -8.62 -23.50
N ALA A 52 10.65 -8.04 -23.13
CA ALA A 52 11.03 -7.85 -21.73
C ALA A 52 9.99 -7.01 -20.96
N GLY A 53 9.43 -5.98 -21.60
CA GLY A 53 8.36 -5.15 -21.06
C GLY A 53 7.09 -5.95 -20.80
N ILE A 54 6.64 -6.76 -21.76
CA ILE A 54 5.47 -7.64 -21.61
C ILE A 54 5.69 -8.64 -20.46
N THR A 55 6.85 -9.31 -20.43
CA THR A 55 7.19 -10.29 -19.39
C THR A 55 7.21 -9.66 -18.00
N THR A 56 7.91 -8.53 -17.84
CA THR A 56 8.02 -7.87 -16.54
C THR A 56 6.71 -7.18 -16.11
N ALA A 57 5.86 -6.74 -17.04
CA ALA A 57 4.52 -6.26 -16.74
C ALA A 57 3.64 -7.36 -16.15
N LEU A 58 3.69 -8.58 -16.71
CA LEU A 58 3.00 -9.75 -16.17
C LEU A 58 3.49 -10.10 -14.76
N LEU A 59 4.81 -10.09 -14.55
CA LEU A 59 5.40 -10.31 -13.22
C LEU A 59 4.98 -9.24 -12.21
N ALA A 60 4.95 -7.97 -12.61
CA ALA A 60 4.49 -6.86 -11.76
C ALA A 60 2.99 -6.93 -11.46
N ALA A 61 2.18 -7.46 -12.37
CA ALA A 61 0.73 -7.60 -12.19
C ALA A 61 0.39 -8.56 -11.04
N VAL A 62 1.18 -9.61 -10.81
CA VAL A 62 0.94 -10.60 -9.74
C VAL A 62 0.83 -9.95 -8.35
N PRO A 63 1.86 -9.26 -7.81
CA PRO A 63 1.74 -8.59 -6.51
C PRO A 63 0.71 -7.45 -6.55
N GLY A 64 0.50 -6.80 -7.70
CA GLY A 64 -0.53 -5.77 -7.85
C GLY A 64 -1.95 -6.32 -7.66
N ILE A 65 -2.25 -7.50 -8.18
CA ILE A 65 -3.53 -8.19 -8.01
C ILE A 65 -3.70 -8.66 -6.55
N ILE A 66 -2.65 -9.20 -5.93
CA ILE A 66 -2.67 -9.60 -4.52
C ILE A 66 -3.04 -8.38 -3.65
N ASP A 67 -2.35 -7.25 -3.83
CA ASP A 67 -2.66 -6.04 -3.08
C ASP A 67 -4.05 -5.48 -3.42
N TYR A 68 -4.47 -5.55 -4.68
CA TYR A 68 -5.83 -5.16 -5.07
C TYR A 68 -6.90 -5.95 -4.33
N ILE A 69 -6.73 -7.26 -4.16
CA ILE A 69 -7.71 -8.14 -3.52
C ILE A 69 -7.65 -7.99 -1.99
N PHE A 70 -6.45 -8.05 -1.40
CA PHE A 70 -6.29 -8.22 0.04
C PHE A 70 -5.87 -6.96 0.80
N THR A 71 -5.26 -5.97 0.14
CA THR A 71 -4.86 -4.71 0.77
C THR A 71 -5.87 -3.59 0.54
N VAL A 72 -6.44 -3.48 -0.67
CA VAL A 72 -7.31 -2.34 -1.03
C VAL A 72 -8.72 -2.52 -0.43
N PRO A 73 -9.19 -1.61 0.45
CA PRO A 73 -10.48 -1.76 1.12
C PRO A 73 -11.66 -1.78 0.14
N PRO A 74 -12.64 -2.70 0.28
CA PRO A 74 -13.82 -2.74 -0.58
C PRO A 74 -14.67 -1.48 -0.42
N LYS A 75 -15.46 -1.14 -1.46
CA LYS A 75 -16.37 0.02 -1.47
C LYS A 75 -15.70 1.37 -1.11
N SER A 76 -14.40 1.52 -1.40
CA SER A 76 -13.64 2.75 -1.14
C SER A 76 -13.31 3.52 -2.43
N SER A 77 -12.97 4.81 -2.29
CA SER A 77 -12.42 5.61 -3.40
C SER A 77 -11.11 5.02 -3.92
N GLY A 78 -10.32 4.41 -3.03
CA GLY A 78 -9.11 3.65 -3.36
C GLY A 78 -9.43 2.45 -4.26
N LYS A 79 -10.46 1.66 -3.96
CA LYS A 79 -10.87 0.52 -4.79
C LYS A 79 -11.24 0.94 -6.20
N LYS A 80 -12.11 1.95 -6.34
CA LYS A 80 -12.52 2.48 -7.66
C LYS A 80 -11.33 2.96 -8.49
N ARG A 81 -10.37 3.64 -7.85
CA ARG A 81 -9.15 4.11 -8.52
C ARG A 81 -8.21 2.96 -8.87
N ALA A 82 -8.05 1.98 -7.99
CA ALA A 82 -7.24 0.78 -8.21
C ALA A 82 -7.77 -0.06 -9.38
N THR A 83 -9.09 -0.22 -9.49
CA THR A 83 -9.70 -0.89 -10.65
C THR A 83 -9.41 -0.16 -11.95
N ARG A 84 -9.60 1.17 -11.99
CA ARG A 84 -9.29 1.98 -13.19
C ARG A 84 -7.81 1.90 -13.56
N HIS A 85 -6.92 2.02 -12.58
CA HIS A 85 -5.48 1.87 -12.77
C HIS A 85 -5.12 0.49 -13.33
N GLY A 86 -5.66 -0.59 -12.77
CA GLY A 86 -5.46 -1.94 -13.29
C GLY A 86 -5.93 -2.10 -14.73
N LEU A 87 -7.14 -1.59 -15.05
CA LEU A 87 -7.68 -1.63 -16.41
C LEU A 87 -6.82 -0.88 -17.43
N LEU A 88 -6.29 0.31 -17.09
CA LEU A 88 -5.38 1.02 -17.99
C LEU A 88 -4.09 0.22 -18.24
N ASN A 89 -3.54 -0.45 -17.23
CA ASN A 89 -2.35 -1.27 -17.41
C ASN A 89 -2.60 -2.53 -18.22
N VAL A 90 -3.77 -3.17 -18.07
CA VAL A 90 -4.18 -4.30 -18.92
C VAL A 90 -4.33 -3.84 -20.36
N LEU A 91 -4.99 -2.70 -20.60
CA LEU A 91 -5.11 -2.13 -21.94
C LEU A 91 -3.73 -1.79 -22.52
N ASN A 92 -2.83 -1.20 -21.73
CA ASN A 92 -1.47 -0.91 -22.17
C ASN A 92 -0.71 -2.18 -22.57
N LEU A 93 -0.79 -3.24 -21.77
CA LEU A 93 -0.19 -4.53 -22.07
C LEU A 93 -0.71 -5.11 -23.39
N VAL A 94 -2.02 -5.04 -23.62
CA VAL A 94 -2.65 -5.48 -24.86
C VAL A 94 -2.16 -4.66 -26.06
N LEU A 95 -2.05 -3.34 -25.93
CA LEU A 95 -1.54 -2.49 -27.01
C LEU A 95 -0.11 -2.87 -27.41
N PHE A 96 0.80 -3.03 -26.45
CA PHE A 96 2.18 -3.44 -26.73
C PHE A 96 2.28 -4.87 -27.26
N PHE A 97 1.41 -5.78 -26.82
CA PHE A 97 1.34 -7.13 -27.37
C PHE A 97 0.84 -7.15 -28.81
N VAL A 98 -0.19 -6.35 -29.13
CA VAL A 98 -0.70 -6.19 -30.50
C VAL A 98 0.36 -5.54 -31.39
N ALA A 99 1.03 -4.48 -30.92
CA ALA A 99 2.15 -3.86 -31.64
C ALA A 99 3.23 -4.89 -31.99
N TRP A 100 3.62 -5.74 -31.04
CA TRP A 100 4.58 -6.81 -31.25
C TRP A 100 4.13 -7.84 -32.30
N LEU A 101 2.85 -8.22 -32.31
CA LEU A 101 2.30 -9.09 -33.35
C LEU A 101 2.30 -8.42 -34.73
N LEU A 102 1.93 -7.14 -34.79
CA LEU A 102 1.88 -6.37 -36.04
C LEU A 102 3.27 -6.17 -36.65
N LYS A 103 4.33 -6.04 -35.84
CA LYS A 103 5.73 -5.97 -36.32
C LYS A 103 6.16 -7.18 -37.15
N ARG A 104 5.48 -8.32 -37.01
CA ARG A 104 5.76 -9.54 -37.79
C ARG A 104 5.09 -9.54 -39.16
N ASN A 105 4.18 -8.61 -39.42
CA ASN A 105 3.44 -8.53 -40.66
C ASN A 105 4.07 -7.45 -41.56
N PRO A 106 4.74 -7.81 -42.68
CA PRO A 106 5.40 -6.85 -43.55
C PRO A 106 4.42 -5.88 -44.25
N TYR A 107 3.12 -6.18 -44.26
CA TYR A 107 2.10 -5.31 -44.84
C TYR A 107 1.64 -4.19 -43.90
N VAL A 108 2.04 -4.22 -42.63
CA VAL A 108 1.68 -3.18 -41.66
C VAL A 108 2.76 -2.08 -41.67
N PRO A 109 2.41 -0.82 -41.95
CA PRO A 109 3.40 0.24 -42.00
C PRO A 109 3.97 0.54 -40.61
N ALA A 110 5.29 0.73 -40.51
CA ALA A 110 5.99 1.04 -39.27
C ALA A 110 5.39 2.26 -38.54
N PHE A 111 4.93 3.26 -39.30
CA PHE A 111 4.27 4.44 -38.74
C PHE A 111 3.01 4.10 -37.94
N GLY A 112 2.19 3.14 -38.40
CA GLY A 112 0.99 2.72 -37.68
C GLY A 112 1.31 2.03 -36.35
N ILE A 113 2.41 1.28 -36.31
CA ILE A 113 2.90 0.63 -35.09
C ILE A 113 3.43 1.67 -34.11
N LEU A 114 4.18 2.66 -34.58
CA LEU A 114 4.66 3.78 -33.76
C LEU A 114 3.51 4.58 -33.14
N LEU A 115 2.43 4.84 -33.89
CA LEU A 115 1.24 5.48 -33.32
C LEU A 115 0.62 4.66 -32.17
N LEU A 116 0.59 3.33 -32.32
CA LEU A 116 0.07 2.43 -31.30
C LEU A 116 0.95 2.44 -30.03
N GLU A 117 2.27 2.41 -30.21
CA GLU A 117 3.24 2.49 -29.12
C GLU A 117 3.18 3.85 -28.40
N MET A 118 3.06 4.96 -29.14
CA MET A 118 2.85 6.29 -28.56
C MET A 118 1.56 6.37 -27.75
N ALA A 119 0.46 5.80 -28.26
CA ALA A 119 -0.80 5.72 -27.50
C ALA A 119 -0.61 4.90 -26.22
N GLY A 120 0.16 3.80 -26.27
CA GLY A 120 0.56 3.02 -25.11
C GLY A 120 1.35 3.87 -24.09
N ILE A 121 2.36 4.64 -24.52
CA ILE A 121 3.13 5.50 -23.62
C ILE A 121 2.27 6.58 -22.95
N VAL A 122 1.35 7.20 -23.68
CA VAL A 122 0.39 8.14 -23.09
C VAL A 122 -0.46 7.46 -22.02
N LEU A 123 -1.00 6.27 -22.34
CA LEU A 123 -1.80 5.48 -21.41
C LEU A 123 -1.00 5.07 -20.16
N LEU A 124 0.26 4.67 -20.34
CA LEU A 124 1.20 4.34 -19.27
C LEU A 124 1.43 5.54 -18.34
N GLY A 125 1.55 6.75 -18.89
CA GLY A 125 1.65 7.99 -18.12
C GLY A 125 0.42 8.23 -17.23
N PHE A 126 -0.79 8.10 -17.79
CA PHE A 126 -2.04 8.20 -17.02
C PHE A 126 -2.17 7.11 -15.95
N ALA A 127 -1.79 5.87 -16.28
CA ALA A 127 -1.78 4.76 -15.34
C ALA A 127 -0.80 5.02 -14.18
N GLY A 128 0.41 5.50 -14.48
CA GLY A 128 1.44 5.88 -13.51
C GLY A 128 0.98 7.00 -12.59
N TRP A 129 0.34 8.04 -13.11
CA TRP A 129 -0.24 9.12 -12.32
C TRP A 129 -1.30 8.62 -11.31
N MET A 130 -2.17 7.70 -11.74
CA MET A 130 -3.13 7.06 -10.83
C MET A 130 -2.45 6.14 -9.81
N GLY A 131 -1.41 5.42 -10.20
CA GLY A 131 -0.58 4.60 -9.32
C GLY A 131 0.05 5.44 -8.20
N GLY A 132 0.68 6.56 -8.56
CA GLY A 132 1.18 7.53 -7.60
C GLY A 132 0.08 8.06 -6.68
N THR A 133 -1.10 8.37 -7.22
CA THR A 133 -2.24 8.80 -6.39
C THR A 133 -2.68 7.74 -5.39
N LEU A 134 -2.68 6.45 -5.78
CA LEU A 134 -3.00 5.35 -4.87
C LEU A 134 -2.00 5.24 -3.72
N VAL A 135 -0.72 5.45 -4.00
CA VAL A 135 0.33 5.44 -2.97
C VAL A 135 0.23 6.68 -2.08
N TYR A 136 0.31 7.87 -2.67
CA TYR A 136 0.48 9.11 -1.91
C TYR A 136 -0.81 9.67 -1.30
N ARG A 137 -1.96 9.54 -1.96
CA ARG A 137 -3.24 10.07 -1.44
C ARG A 137 -4.07 9.00 -0.74
N ASN A 138 -4.09 7.78 -1.28
CA ASN A 138 -4.86 6.69 -0.68
C ASN A 138 -4.05 5.84 0.31
N GLN A 139 -2.73 6.06 0.42
CA GLN A 139 -1.86 5.36 1.37
C GLN A 139 -1.92 3.83 1.20
N ILE A 140 -2.13 3.35 -0.03
CA ILE A 140 -2.10 1.93 -0.38
C ILE A 140 -0.65 1.47 -0.51
N GLY A 141 -0.29 0.36 0.13
CA GLY A 141 1.07 -0.16 0.12
C GLY A 141 2.07 0.63 0.96
N VAL A 142 1.63 1.71 1.62
CA VAL A 142 2.47 2.51 2.54
C VAL A 142 2.40 1.95 3.95
N PHE A 143 3.56 1.60 4.50
CA PHE A 143 3.73 1.26 5.90
C PHE A 143 4.21 2.51 6.66
N THR A 144 3.28 3.20 7.33
CA THR A 144 3.62 4.37 8.16
C THR A 144 4.30 3.89 9.44
N ARG A 145 5.61 4.13 9.54
CA ARG A 145 6.36 4.05 10.80
C ARG A 145 6.56 5.47 11.31
N TYR A 146 5.85 5.90 12.34
CA TYR A 146 6.20 7.14 13.02
C TYR A 146 7.48 6.94 13.84
N ALA A 147 8.37 7.93 13.74
CA ALA A 147 9.59 8.03 14.52
C ALA A 147 9.22 8.21 16.01
N GLY A 148 9.23 7.12 16.78
CA GLY A 148 8.92 7.12 18.21
C GLY A 148 8.44 5.78 18.76
N GLY A 149 7.83 4.93 17.92
CA GLY A 149 7.13 3.70 18.33
C GLY A 149 7.96 2.53 18.87
N GLY A 150 9.24 2.72 19.22
CA GLY A 150 10.08 1.64 19.73
C GLY A 150 10.19 0.43 18.79
N LYS A 151 10.45 -0.77 19.35
CA LYS A 151 10.26 -2.03 18.61
C LYS A 151 8.76 -2.21 18.39
N TRP A 152 8.28 -1.89 17.19
CA TRP A 152 6.90 -2.18 16.79
C TRP A 152 6.61 -3.67 16.98
N LYS A 153 5.67 -4.00 17.86
CA LYS A 153 5.22 -5.36 18.15
C LYS A 153 3.76 -5.53 17.78
N GLU A 154 3.49 -6.61 17.08
CA GLU A 154 2.14 -7.10 16.78
C GLU A 154 2.06 -8.51 17.34
N GLU A 155 1.16 -8.73 18.30
CA GLU A 155 1.04 -9.99 19.03
C GLU A 155 -0.39 -10.53 18.91
N ARG A 156 -0.53 -11.86 18.87
CA ARG A 156 -1.81 -12.56 18.80
C ARG A 156 -2.03 -13.37 20.06
N PHE A 157 -3.20 -13.20 20.66
CA PHE A 157 -3.63 -13.90 21.87
C PHE A 157 -4.86 -14.74 21.53
N THR A 158 -4.79 -16.04 21.83
CA THR A 158 -5.85 -17.03 21.52
C THR A 158 -6.60 -17.53 22.76
N GLY A 159 -6.27 -17.02 23.95
CA GLY A 159 -6.91 -17.42 25.20
C GLY A 159 -8.30 -16.82 25.38
N ASN A 160 -9.20 -17.57 26.01
CA ASN A 160 -10.51 -17.09 26.47
C ASN A 160 -10.50 -16.69 27.95
N ASP A 161 -9.41 -16.96 28.66
CA ASP A 161 -9.27 -16.60 30.08
C ASP A 161 -9.23 -15.09 30.23
N GLN A 162 -10.08 -14.58 31.12
CA GLN A 162 -10.14 -13.16 31.46
C GLN A 162 -9.58 -12.96 32.88
N PRO A 163 -8.69 -11.98 33.09
CA PRO A 163 -8.19 -11.03 32.10
C PRO A 163 -6.98 -11.57 31.30
N ILE A 164 -6.77 -11.03 30.11
CA ILE A 164 -5.71 -11.50 29.18
C ILE A 164 -4.41 -10.74 29.47
N GLU A 165 -3.33 -11.46 29.79
CA GLU A 165 -2.00 -10.85 29.90
C GLU A 165 -1.52 -10.37 28.53
N VAL A 166 -1.34 -9.05 28.36
CA VAL A 166 -1.00 -8.43 27.07
C VAL A 166 0.35 -7.77 27.04
N ALA A 167 1.01 -7.47 28.17
CA ALA A 167 2.32 -6.83 28.21
C ALA A 167 3.01 -7.01 29.56
N ASN A 168 4.35 -6.90 29.57
CA ASN A 168 5.07 -6.57 30.81
C ASN A 168 5.00 -5.05 31.06
N SER A 169 5.02 -4.64 32.32
CA SER A 169 4.91 -3.23 32.72
C SER A 169 6.03 -2.33 32.17
N ASP A 170 7.20 -2.90 31.87
CA ASP A 170 8.39 -2.21 31.36
C ASP A 170 8.56 -2.34 29.83
N GLU A 171 7.63 -3.00 29.14
CA GLU A 171 7.76 -3.33 27.73
C GLU A 171 7.69 -2.10 26.81
N LEU A 172 6.81 -1.15 27.14
CA LEU A 172 6.60 0.09 26.38
C LEU A 172 7.14 1.29 27.15
N LYS A 173 7.90 2.14 26.45
CA LYS A 173 8.23 3.49 26.94
C LYS A 173 7.06 4.44 26.73
N THR A 174 7.04 5.58 27.44
CA THR A 174 6.06 6.66 27.22
C THR A 174 5.91 6.98 25.73
N ASP A 175 4.67 7.17 25.30
CA ASP A 175 4.24 7.45 23.92
C ASP A 175 4.42 6.28 22.93
N GLN A 176 4.88 5.12 23.40
CA GLN A 176 4.93 3.91 22.59
C GLN A 176 3.60 3.16 22.62
N MET A 177 3.35 2.45 21.52
CA MET A 177 2.16 1.65 21.31
C MET A 177 2.54 0.29 20.70
N LYS A 178 1.78 -0.75 21.02
CA LYS A 178 1.80 -2.03 20.32
C LYS A 178 0.39 -2.49 19.94
N LEU A 179 0.30 -3.31 18.89
CA LEU A 179 -0.96 -3.85 18.41
C LEU A 179 -1.18 -5.27 18.94
N VAL A 180 -2.32 -5.53 19.56
CA VAL A 180 -2.72 -6.86 19.99
C VAL A 180 -3.97 -7.33 19.24
N HIS A 181 -3.96 -8.59 18.83
CA HIS A 181 -5.09 -9.27 18.22
C HIS A 181 -5.65 -10.27 19.22
N VAL A 182 -6.90 -10.09 19.62
CA VAL A 182 -7.52 -10.95 20.62
C VAL A 182 -9.01 -11.08 20.37
N GLN A 183 -9.53 -12.31 20.41
CA GLN A 183 -10.94 -12.63 20.16
C GLN A 183 -11.52 -11.94 18.89
N GLY A 184 -10.72 -11.87 17.82
CA GLY A 184 -11.08 -11.22 16.55
C GLY A 184 -11.08 -9.68 16.57
N LYS A 185 -10.76 -9.05 17.70
CA LYS A 185 -10.58 -7.59 17.85
C LYS A 185 -9.12 -7.20 17.64
N ARG A 186 -8.91 -5.95 17.17
CA ARG A 186 -7.61 -5.29 17.05
C ARG A 186 -7.55 -4.14 18.03
N ILE A 187 -6.69 -4.26 19.04
CA ILE A 187 -6.62 -3.33 20.17
C ILE A 187 -5.20 -2.77 20.26
N VAL A 188 -5.08 -1.48 20.49
CA VAL A 188 -3.80 -0.82 20.73
C VAL A 188 -3.56 -0.80 22.23
N ILE A 189 -2.39 -1.25 22.65
CA ILE A 189 -1.88 -1.03 24.01
C ILE A 189 -0.86 0.10 23.93
N GLY A 190 -1.09 1.19 24.67
CA GLY A 190 -0.20 2.34 24.73
C GLY A 190 0.32 2.60 26.14
N LYS A 191 1.49 3.21 26.26
CA LYS A 191 2.00 3.74 27.53
C LYS A 191 1.96 5.27 27.51
N THR A 192 1.16 5.86 28.40
CA THR A 192 1.16 7.30 28.68
C THR A 192 2.06 7.59 29.89
N GLU A 193 2.23 8.88 30.23
CA GLU A 193 2.92 9.28 31.47
C GLU A 193 2.20 8.79 32.74
N THR A 194 0.90 8.53 32.66
CA THR A 194 0.07 8.13 33.80
C THR A 194 -0.16 6.63 33.92
N GLY A 195 0.20 5.84 32.90
CA GLY A 195 0.01 4.39 32.93
C GLY A 195 -0.21 3.78 31.55
N TYR A 196 -0.68 2.54 31.54
CA TYR A 196 -1.08 1.87 30.31
C TYR A 196 -2.52 2.20 29.94
N VAL A 197 -2.79 2.28 28.65
CA VAL A 197 -4.11 2.50 28.07
C VAL A 197 -4.39 1.46 26.98
N ALA A 198 -5.66 1.12 26.80
CA ALA A 198 -6.09 0.24 25.70
C ALA A 198 -7.27 0.85 24.96
N PHE A 199 -7.22 0.82 23.63
CA PHE A 199 -8.26 1.38 22.77
C PHE A 199 -8.34 0.67 21.41
N ASP A 200 -9.46 0.82 20.71
CA ASP A 200 -9.66 0.23 19.39
C ASP A 200 -8.62 0.73 18.38
N ASP A 201 -8.03 -0.19 17.61
CA ASP A 201 -7.07 0.18 16.56
C ASP A 201 -7.75 0.81 15.33
N GLY A 202 -9.03 0.55 15.11
CA GLY A 202 -9.77 1.07 13.97
C GLY A 202 -10.21 2.52 14.16
N CYS A 203 -9.56 3.47 13.48
CA CYS A 203 -10.04 4.86 13.43
C CYS A 203 -11.47 4.92 12.86
N THR A 204 -12.38 5.56 13.60
CA THR A 204 -13.81 5.68 13.26
C THR A 204 -14.12 6.48 11.99
N HIS A 205 -13.13 7.15 11.37
CA HIS A 205 -13.34 7.84 10.09
C HIS A 205 -13.42 6.87 8.90
N LYS A 206 -12.34 6.10 8.65
CA LYS A 206 -12.20 5.20 7.49
C LYS A 206 -11.52 3.87 7.82
N GLY A 207 -11.34 3.53 9.11
CA GLY A 207 -10.72 2.28 9.53
C GLY A 207 -9.18 2.29 9.50
N GLY A 208 -8.57 3.47 9.51
CA GLY A 208 -7.11 3.57 9.61
C GLY A 208 -6.60 3.03 10.96
N SER A 209 -5.53 2.23 10.93
CA SER A 209 -4.93 1.67 12.13
C SER A 209 -4.27 2.77 12.98
N LEU A 210 -4.72 2.93 14.21
CA LEU A 210 -4.18 3.87 15.19
C LEU A 210 -2.84 3.41 15.77
N ALA A 211 -2.57 2.11 15.85
CA ALA A 211 -1.25 1.58 16.18
C ALA A 211 -0.18 1.97 15.15
N GLY A 212 -0.59 2.29 13.91
CA GLY A 212 0.28 2.85 12.87
C GLY A 212 0.40 4.38 12.92
N GLY A 213 -0.23 5.01 13.91
CA GLY A 213 -0.22 6.45 14.18
C GLY A 213 0.89 6.88 15.11
N ALA A 214 0.76 8.09 15.64
CA ALA A 214 1.58 8.61 16.72
C ALA A 214 0.70 8.88 17.93
N MET A 215 1.20 8.57 19.12
CA MET A 215 0.59 8.97 20.38
C MET A 215 1.54 9.95 21.06
N ILE A 216 1.03 11.10 21.47
CA ILE A 216 1.79 12.14 22.19
C ILE A 216 0.87 12.72 23.25
N CYS A 217 1.33 12.80 24.49
CA CYS A 217 0.59 13.41 25.62
C CYS A 217 -0.86 12.88 25.74
N GLY A 218 -1.03 11.56 25.64
CA GLY A 218 -2.35 10.91 25.75
C GLY A 218 -3.31 11.19 24.58
N THR A 219 -2.80 11.65 23.44
CA THR A 219 -3.58 11.86 22.22
C THR A 219 -3.02 11.01 21.09
N VAL A 220 -3.83 10.12 20.52
CA VAL A 220 -3.45 9.32 19.36
C VAL A 220 -3.94 9.96 18.06
N GLN A 221 -3.04 10.12 17.10
CA GLN A 221 -3.33 10.66 15.78
C GLN A 221 -3.30 9.55 14.72
N CYS A 222 -4.41 9.44 13.97
CA CYS A 222 -4.55 8.51 12.87
C CYS A 222 -3.62 8.89 11.69
N PRO A 223 -2.82 7.95 11.15
CA PRO A 223 -1.87 8.20 10.05
C PRO A 223 -2.54 8.64 8.74
N TRP A 224 -3.83 8.34 8.53
CA TRP A 224 -4.45 8.51 7.21
C TRP A 224 -4.89 9.94 6.94
N HIS A 225 -5.73 10.48 7.82
CA HIS A 225 -6.33 11.81 7.63
C HIS A 225 -6.18 12.70 8.87
N GLY A 226 -5.37 12.28 9.84
CA GLY A 226 -5.04 13.10 11.00
C GLY A 226 -6.11 13.19 12.08
N SER A 227 -7.14 12.34 12.08
CA SER A 227 -8.12 12.31 13.19
C SER A 227 -7.42 12.01 14.52
N GLN A 228 -7.76 12.75 15.55
CA GLN A 228 -7.14 12.66 16.87
C GLN A 228 -8.14 12.25 17.92
N PHE A 229 -7.72 11.37 18.83
CA PHE A 229 -8.54 10.85 19.92
C PHE A 229 -7.79 10.91 21.23
N ASP A 230 -8.52 11.21 22.29
CA ASP A 230 -8.03 11.04 23.65
C ASP A 230 -7.97 9.55 24.00
N VAL A 231 -6.81 9.05 24.41
CA VAL A 231 -6.63 7.61 24.66
C VAL A 231 -7.17 7.16 26.03
N ASN A 232 -7.42 8.10 26.94
CA ASN A 232 -7.95 7.79 28.28
C ASN A 232 -9.48 7.73 28.28
N THR A 233 -10.11 8.57 27.44
CA THR A 233 -11.58 8.70 27.40
C THR A 233 -12.20 8.19 26.10
N GLY A 234 -11.41 7.98 25.06
CA GLY A 234 -11.87 7.63 23.72
C GLY A 234 -12.48 8.79 22.94
N GLN A 235 -12.57 9.99 23.52
CA GLN A 235 -13.24 11.12 22.88
C GLN A 235 -12.50 11.61 21.64
N LEU A 236 -13.26 11.99 20.62
CA LEU A 236 -12.73 12.66 19.43
C LEU A 236 -12.22 14.06 19.82
N LYS A 237 -10.96 14.34 19.55
CA LYS A 237 -10.37 15.68 19.70
C LYS A 237 -10.38 16.47 18.39
N THR A 238 -10.09 15.81 17.28
CA THR A 238 -10.01 16.48 15.96
C THR A 238 -10.44 15.54 14.85
N GLY A 239 -11.28 16.03 13.93
CA GLY A 239 -11.79 15.30 12.78
C GLY A 239 -10.72 14.94 11.74
N PRO A 240 -11.07 14.33 10.61
CA PRO A 240 -12.43 14.22 10.02
C PRO A 240 -13.34 13.11 10.57
N ALA A 241 -12.89 12.28 11.52
CA ALA A 241 -13.79 11.38 12.25
C ALA A 241 -14.94 12.16 12.91
N LYS A 242 -16.09 11.50 13.10
CA LYS A 242 -17.29 12.09 13.71
C LYS A 242 -17.68 11.46 15.05
N GLN A 243 -17.00 10.39 15.44
CA GLN A 243 -17.28 9.59 16.64
C GLN A 243 -15.96 9.29 17.33
N GLY A 244 -15.99 9.15 18.66
CA GLY A 244 -14.84 8.67 19.45
C GLY A 244 -14.52 7.21 19.19
N ILE A 245 -13.44 6.72 19.81
CA ILE A 245 -13.01 5.31 19.78
C ILE A 245 -13.40 4.59 21.07
N VAL A 246 -13.52 3.27 21.01
CA VAL A 246 -13.77 2.44 22.20
C VAL A 246 -12.47 2.32 22.99
N ILE A 247 -12.57 2.46 24.32
CA ILE A 247 -11.49 2.20 25.27
C ILE A 247 -11.77 0.89 26.01
N TYR A 248 -10.70 0.19 26.38
CA TYR A 248 -10.75 -1.06 27.12
C TYR A 248 -10.08 -0.88 28.47
N ARG A 249 -10.58 -1.61 29.47
CA ARG A 249 -9.99 -1.56 30.81
C ARG A 249 -8.71 -2.37 30.83
N LEU A 250 -7.68 -1.78 31.43
CA LEU A 250 -6.45 -2.47 31.80
C LEU A 250 -6.31 -2.52 33.33
N THR A 251 -5.65 -3.56 33.81
CA THR A 251 -5.14 -3.63 35.19
C THR A 251 -3.67 -4.00 35.16
N GLU A 252 -2.88 -3.35 35.99
CA GLU A 252 -1.47 -3.67 36.17
C GLU A 252 -1.31 -4.39 37.52
N ASP A 253 -0.75 -5.60 37.50
CA ASP A 253 -0.48 -6.40 38.70
C ASP A 253 0.83 -7.17 38.55
N ASN A 254 1.65 -7.19 39.60
CA ASN A 254 2.92 -7.92 39.65
C ASN A 254 3.84 -7.71 38.43
N GLY A 255 3.91 -6.48 37.90
CA GLY A 255 4.74 -6.13 36.74
C GLY A 255 4.18 -6.59 35.40
N LYS A 256 2.90 -6.98 35.35
CA LYS A 256 2.18 -7.44 34.16
C LYS A 256 0.93 -6.59 33.91
N VAL A 257 0.60 -6.43 32.64
CA VAL A 257 -0.56 -5.66 32.16
C VAL A 257 -1.60 -6.62 31.61
N TYR A 258 -2.81 -6.51 32.16
CA TYR A 258 -3.94 -7.39 31.86
C TYR A 258 -5.08 -6.62 31.21
N LEU A 259 -5.61 -7.14 30.10
CA LEU A 259 -6.70 -6.59 29.31
C LEU A 259 -8.03 -7.27 29.65
N HIS A 260 -9.07 -6.44 29.81
CA HIS A 260 -10.45 -6.85 30.07
C HIS A 260 -11.33 -6.47 28.86
N LEU A 261 -12.03 -7.46 28.27
CA LEU A 261 -12.78 -7.32 26.99
C LEU A 261 -14.30 -7.25 27.14
#